data_AF-A0A7C5TD03-F1
#
_entry.id   AF-A0A7C5TD03-F1
#
_cell.length_a   1.000
_cell.length_b   1.000
_cell.length_c   1.000
_cell.angle_alpha   90.00
_cell.angle_beta   90.00
_cell.angle_gamma   90.00
#
_symmetry.space_group_name_H-M   'P 1'
#
loop_
_entity.id
_entity.type
_entity.pdbx_description
1 polymer ?
#
loop_
_entity_poly.entity_id
_entity_poly.type
_entity_poly.pdbx_seq_one_letter_code
_entity_poly.pdbx_strand_id
1 'polypeptide(L)'
;MEKVFTPQPEDKGKALIFYDPSCPFCMYFTEQVKSAVKEAAPNLPVRVVNMFEGRDEVEKRGHVPLCAVNGKPLTAFFLDRENFHEVVKAALVKG
;
A
#
# COMPACT_ATOMS: atom_id res chain seq x y z
N MET A 1 -19.62 10.18 7.12
CA MET A 1 -18.24 10.68 6.98
C MET A 1 -17.39 9.48 6.59
N GLU A 2 -17.03 9.38 5.31
CA GLU A 2 -16.20 8.28 4.82
C GLU A 2 -14.86 8.35 5.55
N LYS A 3 -14.46 7.25 6.18
CA LYS A 3 -13.20 7.19 6.92
C LYS A 3 -12.08 7.40 5.90
N VAL A 4 -11.19 8.36 6.15
CA VAL A 4 -10.04 8.67 5.30
C VAL A 4 -8.82 7.93 5.86
N PHE A 5 -7.91 7.49 4.99
CA PHE A 5 -6.65 6.88 5.42
C PHE A 5 -5.83 7.84 6.29
N THR A 6 -5.47 7.40 7.49
CA THR A 6 -4.70 8.19 8.46
C THR A 6 -3.29 7.63 8.60
N PRO A 7 -2.27 8.21 7.93
CA PRO A 7 -0.91 7.68 7.97
C PRO A 7 -0.27 7.80 9.34
N GLN A 8 0.54 6.80 9.69
CA GLN A 8 1.34 6.78 10.92
C GLN A 8 2.78 7.23 10.65
N PRO A 9 3.52 7.74 11.65
CA PRO A 9 4.93 8.12 11.49
C PRO A 9 5.80 6.98 10.96
N GLU A 10 5.49 5.75 11.37
CA GLU A 10 6.16 4.53 10.92
C GLU A 10 5.88 4.17 9.46
N ASP A 11 4.91 4.79 8.78
CA ASP A 11 4.58 4.48 7.37
C ASP A 11 5.54 5.17 6.40
N LYS A 12 6.37 6.10 6.91
CA LYS A 12 7.38 6.80 6.12
C LYS A 12 8.46 5.84 5.65
N GLY A 13 8.90 6.03 4.40
CA GLY A 13 9.99 5.26 3.80
C GLY A 13 9.70 3.77 3.58
N LYS A 14 8.42 3.35 3.58
CA LYS A 14 8.00 1.98 3.28
C LYS A 14 6.72 1.97 2.42
N ALA A 15 6.45 0.83 1.80
CA ALA A 15 5.15 0.51 1.24
C ALA A 15 4.37 -0.38 2.21
N LEU A 16 3.10 -0.08 2.40
CA LEU A 16 2.12 -0.93 3.04
C LEU A 16 1.16 -1.49 1.99
N ILE A 17 0.91 -2.79 2.02
CA ILE A 17 -0.11 -3.46 1.22
C ILE A 17 -1.09 -4.08 2.19
N PHE A 18 -2.35 -3.68 2.14
CA PHE A 18 -3.38 -4.23 3.00
C PHE A 18 -4.23 -5.21 2.20
N TYR A 19 -4.49 -6.39 2.77
CA TYR A 19 -5.35 -7.37 2.15
C TYR A 19 -6.36 -7.95 3.12
N ASP A 20 -7.56 -8.19 2.61
CA ASP A 20 -8.59 -8.94 3.30
C ASP A 20 -8.35 -10.44 3.05
N PRO A 21 -8.10 -11.26 4.09
CA PRO A 21 -7.85 -12.69 3.92
C PRO A 21 -9.09 -13.50 3.50
N SER A 22 -10.29 -12.95 3.62
CA SER A 22 -11.53 -13.59 3.14
C SER A 22 -11.70 -13.53 1.62
N CYS A 23 -10.92 -12.67 0.95
CA CYS A 23 -10.98 -12.45 -0.48
C CYS A 23 -10.13 -13.49 -1.23
N PRO A 24 -10.74 -14.33 -2.11
CA PRO A 24 -10.04 -15.46 -2.75
C PRO A 24 -8.92 -15.03 -3.69
N PHE A 25 -8.95 -13.80 -4.20
CA PHE A 25 -7.96 -13.26 -5.14
C PHE A 25 -6.97 -12.28 -4.51
N CYS A 26 -7.17 -11.89 -3.25
CA CYS A 26 -6.41 -10.80 -2.66
C CYS A 26 -4.94 -11.16 -2.42
N MET A 27 -4.61 -12.44 -2.25
CA MET A 27 -3.22 -12.91 -2.23
C MET A 27 -2.52 -12.72 -3.58
N TYR A 28 -3.20 -13.04 -4.69
CA TYR A 28 -2.67 -12.80 -6.03
C TYR A 28 -2.45 -11.30 -6.27
N PHE A 29 -3.44 -10.46 -5.94
CA PHE A 29 -3.28 -9.00 -6.08
C PHE A 29 -2.17 -8.44 -5.19
N THR A 30 -2.04 -8.93 -3.97
CA THR A 30 -0.95 -8.53 -3.05
C THR A 30 0.42 -8.79 -3.66
N GLU A 31 0.64 -9.97 -4.24
CA GLU A 31 1.91 -10.28 -4.91
C GLU A 31 2.12 -9.45 -6.18
N GLN A 32 1.07 -9.17 -6.95
CA GLN A 32 1.14 -8.28 -8.12
C GLN A 32 1.54 -6.85 -7.74
N VAL A 33 0.91 -6.29 -6.71
CA VAL A 33 1.24 -4.96 -6.17
C VAL A 33 2.67 -4.94 -5.63
N LYS A 34 3.07 -5.96 -4.89
CA LYS A 34 4.43 -6.09 -4.35
C LYS A 34 5.48 -6.16 -5.46
N SER A 35 5.20 -6.86 -6.56
CA SER A 35 6.07 -6.86 -7.75
C SER A 35 6.18 -5.46 -8.35
N ALA A 36 5.05 -4.79 -8.58
CA ALA A 36 5.01 -3.45 -9.16
C ALA A 36 5.75 -2.40 -8.31
N VAL A 37 5.61 -2.48 -6.98
CA VAL A 37 6.35 -1.61 -6.06
C VAL A 37 7.85 -1.86 -6.14
N LYS A 38 8.29 -3.13 -6.18
CA LYS A 38 9.72 -3.48 -6.32
C LYS A 38 10.31 -3.08 -7.67
N GLU A 39 9.53 -3.18 -8.74
CA GLU A 39 9.92 -2.70 -10.07
C GLU A 39 10.15 -1.18 -10.07
N ALA A 40 9.26 -0.42 -9.43
CA ALA A 40 9.39 1.04 -9.33
C ALA A 40 10.48 1.51 -8.36
N ALA A 41 10.65 0.80 -7.24
CA ALA A 41 11.51 1.16 -6.12
C ALA A 41 12.09 -0.12 -5.45
N PRO A 42 13.17 -0.70 -5.98
CA PRO A 42 13.66 -2.03 -5.55
C PRO A 42 14.16 -2.08 -4.10
N ASN A 43 14.59 -0.93 -3.56
CA ASN A 43 15.09 -0.81 -2.19
C ASN A 43 14.02 -0.41 -1.18
N LEU A 44 12.77 -0.19 -1.61
CA LEU A 44 11.70 0.22 -0.71
C LEU A 44 11.22 -0.99 0.11
N PRO A 45 11.27 -0.93 1.46
CA PRO A 45 10.70 -1.97 2.30
C PRO A 45 9.19 -2.11 2.03
N VAL A 46 8.73 -3.33 1.79
CA VAL A 46 7.31 -3.65 1.59
C VAL A 46 6.82 -4.47 2.77
N ARG A 47 5.78 -3.98 3.46
CA ARG A 47 5.08 -4.70 4.52
C ARG A 47 3.67 -5.03 4.06
N VAL A 48 3.33 -6.31 4.12
CA VAL A 48 1.97 -6.80 3.87
C VAL A 48 1.25 -6.89 5.21
N VAL A 49 0.04 -6.35 5.28
CA VAL A 49 -0.80 -6.32 6.48
C VAL A 49 -2.05 -7.15 6.21
N ASN A 50 -2.16 -8.28 6.92
CA ASN A 50 -3.40 -9.04 7.03
C ASN A 50 -4.39 -8.22 7.87
N MET A 51 -5.53 -7.84 7.29
CA MET A 51 -6.51 -7.00 8.00
C MET A 51 -7.18 -7.68 9.20
N PHE A 52 -7.16 -9.02 9.29
CA PHE A 52 -7.77 -9.76 10.40
C PHE A 52 -6.80 -9.96 11.56
N GLU A 53 -5.54 -10.23 11.27
CA GLU A 53 -4.49 -10.40 12.29
C GLU A 53 -3.94 -9.06 12.76
N GLY A 54 -3.83 -8.08 11.86
CA GLY A 54 -3.34 -6.73 12.11
C GLY A 54 -4.44 -5.72 12.40
N ARG A 55 -5.52 -6.09 13.12
CA ARG A 55 -6.66 -5.17 13.38
C ARG A 55 -6.21 -3.83 13.96
N ASP A 56 -5.31 -3.84 14.94
CA ASP A 56 -4.75 -2.63 15.53
C ASP A 56 -4.07 -1.73 14.48
N GLU A 57 -3.40 -2.32 13.48
CA GLU A 57 -2.72 -1.59 12.42
C GLU A 57 -3.70 -0.96 11.43
N VAL A 58 -4.84 -1.61 11.18
CA VAL A 58 -5.93 -1.10 10.35
C VAL A 58 -6.67 0.00 11.10
N GLU A 59 -7.00 -0.21 12.38
CA GLU A 59 -7.75 0.74 13.20
C GLU A 59 -7.01 2.08 13.37
N LYS A 60 -5.69 2.05 13.63
CA LYS A 60 -4.85 3.26 13.67
C LYS A 60 -4.94 4.09 12.38
N ARG A 61 -5.21 3.44 11.24
CA ARG A 61 -5.17 4.02 9.90
C ARG A 61 -6.55 4.28 9.31
N GLY A 62 -7.63 3.89 9.99
CA GLY A 62 -9.00 4.13 9.56
C GLY A 62 -9.39 3.29 8.34
N HIS A 63 -9.70 3.95 7.22
CA HIS A 63 -9.97 3.25 5.96
C HIS A 63 -8.66 3.01 5.22
N VAL A 64 -8.27 1.74 5.09
CA VAL A 64 -7.00 1.36 4.48
C VAL A 64 -7.16 1.14 2.97
N PRO A 65 -6.26 1.69 2.13
CA PRO A 65 -6.24 1.40 0.71
C PRO A 65 -5.66 0.00 0.46
N LEU A 66 -5.70 -0.46 -0.80
CA LEU A 66 -4.93 -1.64 -1.20
C LEU A 66 -3.43 -1.43 -0.98
N CYS A 67 -2.92 -0.24 -1.31
CA CYS A 67 -1.51 0.11 -1.15
C CYS A 67 -1.33 1.56 -0.70
N ALA A 68 -0.40 1.79 0.22
CA ALA A 68 0.10 3.11 0.57
C ALA A 68 1.62 3.11 0.51
N VAL A 69 2.22 4.17 -0.05
CA VAL A 69 3.67 4.35 -0.11
C VAL A 69 4.04 5.63 0.61
N ASN A 70 4.98 5.54 1.55
CA ASN A 70 5.48 6.68 2.31
C ASN A 70 4.34 7.46 3.03
N GLY A 71 3.36 6.73 3.55
CA GLY A 71 2.16 7.30 4.19
C GLY A 71 1.13 7.92 3.23
N LYS A 72 1.29 7.79 1.91
CA LYS A 72 0.32 8.29 0.92
C LYS A 72 -0.45 7.11 0.31
N PRO A 73 -1.80 7.11 0.34
CA PRO A 73 -2.58 6.08 -0.34
C PRO A 73 -2.37 6.18 -1.85
N LEU A 74 -2.13 5.07 -2.52
CA LEU A 74 -2.01 5.03 -3.98
C LEU A 74 -3.39 4.90 -4.62
N THR A 75 -3.66 5.73 -5.63
CA THR A 75 -4.89 5.69 -6.42
C THR A 75 -4.70 4.98 -7.77
N ALA A 76 -3.46 4.78 -8.21
CA ALA A 76 -3.14 4.10 -9.46
C ALA A 76 -3.40 2.60 -9.38
N PHE A 77 -3.88 2.03 -10.49
CA PHE A 77 -4.15 0.60 -10.60
C PHE A 77 -2.86 -0.16 -10.95
N PHE A 78 -2.53 -1.20 -10.19
CA PHE A 78 -1.24 -1.92 -10.29
C PHE A 78 -1.03 -2.70 -11.60
N LEU A 79 -2.08 -2.92 -12.41
CA LEU A 79 -1.92 -3.52 -13.74
C LEU A 79 -1.46 -2.49 -14.78
N ASP A 80 -1.71 -1.20 -14.56
CA ASP A 80 -1.14 -0.11 -15.34
C ASP A 80 0.26 0.20 -14.80
N ARG A 81 1.24 -0.61 -15.20
CA ARG A 81 2.59 -0.60 -14.64
C ARG A 81 3.29 0.74 -14.79
N GLU A 82 3.15 1.39 -15.94
CA GLU A 82 3.80 2.67 -16.22
C GLU A 82 3.33 3.75 -15.24
N ASN A 83 2.02 4.00 -15.22
CA ASN A 83 1.39 4.97 -14.31
C ASN A 83 1.63 4.60 -12.84
N PHE A 84 1.50 3.31 -12.48
CA PHE A 84 1.76 2.86 -11.11
C PHE A 84 3.19 3.18 -10.67
N HIS A 85 4.19 2.95 -11.53
CA HIS A 85 5.58 3.27 -11.21
C HIS A 85 5.80 4.77 -11.01
N GLU A 86 5.17 5.62 -11.84
CA GLU A 86 5.25 7.07 -11.69
C GLU A 86 4.65 7.53 -10.36
N VAL A 87 3.45 7.04 -10.01
CA VAL A 87 2.80 7.41 -8.74
C VAL A 87 3.59 6.90 -7.53
N VAL A 88 4.16 5.70 -7.58
CA VAL A 88 5.05 5.18 -6.52
C VAL A 88 6.27 6.09 -6.35
N LYS A 89 6.95 6.47 -7.44
CA LYS A 89 8.11 7.36 -7.38
C LYS A 89 7.72 8.74 -6.84
N ALA A 90 6.61 9.32 -7.31
CA ALA A 90 6.09 10.59 -6.84
C ALA A 90 5.72 10.56 -5.34
N ALA A 91 5.21 9.42 -4.84
CA ALA A 91 4.93 9.25 -3.42
C ALA A 91 6.20 9.27 -2.55
N LEU A 92 7.33 8.83 -3.09
CA LEU A 92 8.64 8.82 -2.42
C LEU A 92 9.37 10.17 -2.46
N VAL A 93 9.11 11.02 -3.46
CA VAL A 93 9.68 12.37 -3.50
C VAL A 93 9.13 13.15 -2.30
N LYS A 94 10.06 13.68 -1.47
CA LYS A 94 9.71 14.54 -0.34
C LYS A 94 8.97 15.77 -0.87
N GLY A 95 7.76 15.97 -0.36
CA GLY A 95 7.16 17.31 -0.29
C GLY A 95 7.78 18.06 0.89
#